data_AF-A0A3A8JL01-F1
#
_entry.id   AF-A0A3A8JL01-F1
#
_cell.length_a   1.000
_cell.length_b   1.000
_cell.length_c   1.000
_cell.angle_alpha   90.00
_cell.angle_beta   90.00
_cell.angle_gamma   90.00
#
_symmetry.space_group_name_H-M   'P 1'
#
loop_
_entity.id
_entity.type
_entity.pdbx_description
1 polymer ?
#
loop_
_entity_poly.entity_id
_entity_poly.type
_entity_poly.pdbx_seq_one_letter_code
_entity_poly.pdbx_strand_id
1 'polypeptide(L)'
;MPELGEGVLAALNHHPEHSEETCAFCTASQEPTEENNVLTDSFDEDANELPGITLEGMAFRNCAGRLGSALVAAGLPQLEAEVRIDGIEGGLPVQSAAHHLIPGNATLKKSDLMPYLHSEGMAVGNIGYDVNGQENGAWLAGNYALRGRNGLASWGPEGTGFFAMYGKDPKEYAFAAIEALRCQFHDAHKDYSQFVLRELNLLAKKLEKGQSLWCPEARQEPDEDPKKRQMKMLVLRLNTISRRLQRFVTNPGPAWRENLVTSRFSLAYIHERILQPRSS
;
A
#
# COMPACT_ATOMS: atom_id res chain seq x y z
N MET A 1 -11.18 -14.23 12.55
CA MET A 1 -10.13 -13.33 12.01
C MET A 1 -10.81 -12.02 11.63
N PRO A 2 -10.23 -10.84 11.92
CA PRO A 2 -10.88 -9.58 11.58
C PRO A 2 -10.70 -9.35 10.08
N GLU A 3 -11.76 -9.54 9.31
CA GLU A 3 -11.80 -9.15 7.91
C GLU A 3 -11.55 -7.64 7.82
N LEU A 4 -10.65 -7.19 6.94
CA LEU A 4 -10.47 -5.75 6.68
C LEU A 4 -11.64 -5.16 5.89
N GLY A 5 -12.80 -5.82 5.83
CA GLY A 5 -13.89 -5.49 4.91
C GLY A 5 -15.13 -4.82 5.50
N GLU A 6 -15.90 -5.41 6.42
CA GLU A 6 -17.36 -5.26 6.26
C GLU A 6 -18.24 -4.82 7.44
N GLY A 7 -17.68 -4.46 8.60
CA GLY A 7 -18.53 -4.03 9.73
C GLY A 7 -19.42 -2.79 9.48
N VAL A 8 -19.17 -1.98 8.43
CA VAL A 8 -19.82 -0.66 8.27
C VAL A 8 -20.56 -0.46 6.94
N LEU A 9 -20.20 -1.15 5.86
CA LEU A 9 -20.79 -0.89 4.53
C LEU A 9 -21.98 -1.81 4.17
N ALA A 10 -22.07 -3.00 4.76
CA ALA A 10 -23.22 -3.88 4.51
C ALA A 10 -24.52 -3.37 5.16
N ALA A 11 -24.42 -2.65 6.29
CA ALA A 11 -25.56 -2.13 7.02
C ALA A 11 -26.23 -0.90 6.34
N LEU A 12 -25.48 -0.12 5.57
CA LEU A 12 -26.01 1.07 4.87
C LEU A 12 -26.67 0.74 3.52
N ASN A 13 -26.35 -0.41 2.91
CA ASN A 13 -26.85 -0.78 1.59
C ASN A 13 -28.22 -1.47 1.58
N HIS A 14 -28.82 -1.69 2.75
CA HIS A 14 -30.15 -2.30 2.90
C HIS A 14 -31.08 -1.42 3.76
N HIS A 15 -30.71 -0.16 4.03
CA HIS A 15 -31.56 0.72 4.82
C HIS A 15 -32.68 1.32 3.96
N PRO A 16 -33.94 1.33 4.42
CA PRO A 16 -35.06 1.96 3.73
C PRO A 16 -34.94 3.50 3.57
N GLU A 17 -33.87 4.10 4.11
CA GLU A 17 -33.52 5.53 3.98
C GLU A 17 -32.27 5.74 3.12
N HIS A 18 -32.05 4.90 2.12
CA HIS A 18 -31.00 5.09 1.13
C HIS A 18 -31.25 6.39 0.31
N SER A 19 -30.20 7.18 0.07
CA SER A 19 -30.27 8.42 -0.71
C SER A 19 -29.13 8.46 -1.72
N GLU A 20 -29.45 8.68 -3.00
CA GLU A 20 -28.47 8.81 -4.09
C GLU A 20 -27.46 9.93 -3.84
N GLU A 21 -27.88 11.03 -3.22
CA GLU A 21 -27.05 12.21 -2.95
C GLU A 21 -26.03 12.00 -1.82
N THR A 22 -26.27 11.03 -0.94
CA THR A 22 -25.44 10.78 0.25
C THR A 22 -24.76 9.42 0.21
N CYS A 23 -25.19 8.54 -0.68
CA CYS A 23 -24.60 7.24 -0.89
C CYS A 23 -23.24 7.41 -1.57
N ALA A 24 -22.16 7.06 -0.86
CA ALA A 24 -20.80 7.04 -1.40
C ALA A 24 -20.65 6.12 -2.64
N PHE A 25 -21.64 5.25 -2.89
CA PHE A 25 -21.69 4.37 -4.06
C PHE A 25 -22.38 5.02 -5.28
N CYS A 26 -23.49 5.74 -5.09
CA CYS A 26 -24.22 6.40 -6.18
C CYS A 26 -23.58 7.74 -6.59
N THR A 27 -22.83 8.38 -5.68
CA THR A 27 -22.10 9.64 -5.94
C THR A 27 -20.69 9.45 -6.50
N ALA A 28 -20.25 8.21 -6.75
CA ALA A 28 -18.92 7.93 -7.30
C ALA A 28 -18.84 8.49 -8.73
N SER A 29 -18.28 9.70 -8.86
CA SER A 29 -18.35 10.54 -10.05
C SER A 29 -17.30 10.23 -11.12
N GLN A 30 -16.36 9.33 -10.85
CA GLN A 30 -15.34 8.96 -11.83
C GLN A 30 -15.83 7.78 -12.68
N GLU A 31 -16.11 8.07 -13.94
CA GLU A 31 -16.29 7.02 -14.94
C GLU A 31 -15.00 6.19 -15.07
N PRO A 32 -15.11 4.87 -15.29
CA PRO A 32 -13.96 4.02 -15.59
C PRO A 32 -13.13 4.62 -16.73
N THR A 33 -11.82 4.81 -16.52
CA THR A 33 -10.93 5.35 -17.55
C THR A 33 -10.46 4.23 -18.49
N GLU A 34 -10.14 4.55 -19.75
CA GLU A 34 -9.58 3.60 -20.72
C GLU A 34 -8.07 3.35 -20.51
N GLU A 35 -7.55 3.62 -19.31
CA GLU A 35 -6.12 3.68 -19.03
C GLU A 35 -5.50 2.30 -18.74
N ASN A 36 -4.41 1.96 -19.44
CA ASN A 36 -3.78 0.64 -19.37
C ASN A 36 -2.93 0.43 -18.10
N ASN A 37 -3.32 -0.46 -17.19
CA ASN A 37 -2.45 -0.93 -16.09
C ASN A 37 -1.53 -2.07 -16.58
N VAL A 38 -0.22 -1.81 -16.73
CA VAL A 38 0.76 -2.83 -17.15
C VAL A 38 1.56 -3.31 -15.94
N LEU A 39 1.23 -4.51 -15.45
CA LEU A 39 1.85 -5.17 -14.30
C LEU A 39 3.11 -5.99 -14.69
N THR A 40 3.96 -5.43 -15.55
CA THR A 40 5.25 -6.04 -15.94
C THR A 40 6.43 -5.14 -15.56
N ASP A 41 7.45 -5.78 -15.00
CA ASP A 41 8.61 -5.32 -14.20
C ASP A 41 9.14 -3.90 -14.35
N SER A 42 9.42 -3.22 -13.21
CA SER A 42 10.67 -3.41 -12.44
C SER A 42 10.35 -3.55 -10.97
N PHE A 43 10.92 -4.59 -10.37
CA PHE A 43 11.39 -4.70 -8.99
C PHE A 43 10.99 -3.53 -8.06
N ASP A 44 10.03 -3.81 -7.19
CA ASP A 44 10.09 -3.39 -5.79
C ASP A 44 11.54 -3.58 -5.33
N GLU A 45 12.19 -2.52 -4.81
CA GLU A 45 13.65 -2.32 -4.73
C GLU A 45 14.42 -3.28 -3.78
N ASP A 46 14.06 -4.56 -3.76
CA ASP A 46 14.67 -5.57 -2.88
C ASP A 46 15.75 -6.43 -3.56
N ALA A 47 16.03 -6.25 -4.85
CA ALA A 47 17.11 -7.01 -5.51
C ALA A 47 17.70 -6.32 -6.76
N ASN A 48 18.68 -5.44 -6.53
CA ASN A 48 19.71 -4.98 -7.48
C ASN A 48 19.31 -4.20 -8.75
N GLU A 49 20.13 -3.16 -8.97
CA GLU A 49 20.29 -2.37 -10.20
C GLU A 49 20.54 -3.26 -11.43
N LEU A 50 19.82 -3.03 -12.54
CA LEU A 50 20.28 -3.40 -13.88
C LEU A 50 19.98 -2.28 -14.89
N PRO A 51 20.98 -1.83 -15.67
CA PRO A 51 20.78 -0.92 -16.80
C PRO A 51 20.35 -1.70 -18.05
N GLY A 52 19.47 -1.09 -18.87
CA GLY A 52 19.33 -1.50 -20.28
C GLY A 52 18.02 -2.15 -20.70
N ILE A 53 16.86 -1.62 -20.31
CA ILE A 53 15.60 -1.93 -21.01
C ILE A 53 15.07 -0.66 -21.68
N THR A 54 15.03 -0.71 -23.02
CA THR A 54 14.60 0.34 -23.95
C THR A 54 13.13 0.73 -23.79
N LEU A 55 12.86 1.98 -24.15
CA LEU A 55 11.91 2.89 -23.52
C LEU A 55 10.74 3.27 -24.47
N GLU A 56 10.16 2.31 -25.19
CA GLU A 56 9.03 2.58 -26.10
C GLU A 56 7.86 1.64 -25.86
N GLY A 57 6.74 2.20 -25.39
CA GLY A 57 5.41 1.58 -25.47
C GLY A 57 4.73 1.12 -24.18
N MET A 58 5.28 1.36 -22.96
CA MET A 58 4.69 0.78 -21.75
C MET A 58 3.89 1.74 -20.84
N ALA A 59 2.62 1.34 -20.73
CA ALA A 59 1.55 1.69 -19.82
C ALA A 59 1.85 1.41 -18.31
N PHE A 60 0.95 1.76 -17.38
CA PHE A 60 1.21 2.05 -15.96
C PHE A 60 1.90 0.90 -15.17
N ARG A 61 3.24 0.99 -15.11
CA ARG A 61 4.14 0.16 -14.29
C ARG A 61 3.92 0.40 -12.80
N ASN A 62 3.91 -0.65 -11.97
CA ASN A 62 4.01 -0.51 -10.51
C ASN A 62 5.30 0.24 -10.17
N CYS A 63 5.19 1.49 -9.69
CA CYS A 63 6.33 2.40 -9.61
C CYS A 63 6.24 3.28 -8.36
N ALA A 64 7.13 3.05 -7.40
CA ALA A 64 7.22 3.83 -6.17
C ALA A 64 7.45 5.34 -6.45
N GLY A 65 8.18 5.69 -7.52
CA GLY A 65 8.38 7.08 -7.92
C GLY A 65 7.12 7.77 -8.44
N ARG A 66 6.27 7.06 -9.18
CA ARG A 66 4.95 7.58 -9.61
C ARG A 66 4.02 7.71 -8.43
N LEU A 67 3.98 6.71 -7.54
CA LEU A 67 3.23 6.77 -6.30
C LEU A 67 3.65 7.97 -5.44
N GLY A 68 4.96 8.16 -5.25
CA GLY A 68 5.50 9.31 -4.51
C GLY A 68 5.07 10.64 -5.13
N SER A 69 5.08 10.73 -6.46
CA SER A 69 4.61 11.93 -7.18
C SER A 69 3.11 12.16 -7.00
N ALA A 70 2.29 11.10 -7.00
CA ALA A 70 0.85 11.17 -6.74
C ALA A 70 0.55 11.63 -5.30
N LEU A 71 1.31 11.12 -4.32
CA LEU A 71 1.21 11.58 -2.92
C LEU A 71 1.54 13.06 -2.79
N VAL A 72 2.63 13.53 -3.41
CA VAL A 72 2.98 14.96 -3.39
C VAL A 72 1.91 15.82 -4.08
N ALA A 73 1.41 15.40 -5.24
CA ALA A 73 0.37 16.13 -5.97
C ALA A 73 -0.93 16.27 -5.17
N ALA A 74 -1.20 15.31 -4.28
CA ALA A 74 -2.32 15.34 -3.35
C ALA A 74 -2.09 16.17 -2.07
N GLY A 75 -0.94 16.85 -1.95
CA GLY A 75 -0.60 17.63 -0.77
C GLY A 75 -0.07 16.81 0.40
N LEU A 76 0.40 15.58 0.15
CA LEU A 76 1.10 14.74 1.14
C LEU A 76 2.61 14.80 0.87
N PRO A 77 3.33 15.78 1.46
CA PRO A 77 4.76 15.94 1.19
C PRO A 77 5.56 14.72 1.66
N GLN A 78 6.65 14.44 0.95
CA GLN A 78 7.63 13.45 1.41
C GLN A 78 8.19 13.89 2.77
N LEU A 79 8.34 12.93 3.68
CA LEU A 79 8.78 13.19 5.05
C LEU A 79 10.28 13.01 5.16
N GLU A 80 10.93 13.92 5.87
CA GLU A 80 12.35 13.89 6.15
C GLU A 80 12.58 14.16 7.63
N ALA A 81 13.63 13.54 8.19
CA ALA A 81 14.05 13.75 9.55
C ALA A 81 15.56 13.56 9.67
N GLU A 82 16.10 13.93 10.83
CA GLU A 82 17.46 13.59 11.24
C GLU A 82 17.37 12.80 12.55
N VAL A 83 18.08 11.68 12.63
CA VAL A 83 18.13 10.83 13.81
C VAL A 83 19.53 10.75 14.37
N ARG A 84 19.64 10.67 15.70
CA ARG A 84 20.91 10.50 16.40
C ARG A 84 20.99 9.10 16.97
N ILE A 85 22.11 8.43 16.74
CA ILE A 85 22.39 7.08 17.23
C ILE A 85 23.64 7.17 18.08
N ASP A 86 23.59 6.58 19.28
CA ASP A 86 24.70 6.62 20.21
C ASP A 86 25.96 6.00 19.59
N GLY A 87 27.10 6.67 19.74
CA GLY A 87 28.38 6.26 19.15
C GLY A 87 28.52 6.50 17.64
N ILE A 88 27.56 7.15 16.98
CA ILE A 88 27.73 7.70 15.61
C ILE A 88 27.84 9.22 15.73
N GLU A 89 28.89 9.80 15.16
CA GLU A 89 29.09 11.25 15.17
C GLU A 89 28.12 11.93 14.18
N GLY A 90 27.44 12.97 14.64
CA GLY A 90 26.47 13.72 13.83
C GLY A 90 25.08 13.09 13.78
N GLY A 91 24.19 13.74 13.03
CA GLY A 91 22.86 13.23 12.73
C GLY A 91 22.86 12.43 11.44
N LEU A 92 22.09 11.34 11.41
CA LEU A 92 21.85 10.56 10.21
C LEU A 92 20.53 10.99 9.57
N PRO A 93 20.51 11.29 8.27
CA PRO A 93 19.28 11.64 7.58
C PRO A 93 18.36 10.44 7.45
N VAL A 94 17.06 10.68 7.57
CA VAL A 94 15.99 9.74 7.27
C VAL A 94 15.11 10.37 6.20
N GLN A 95 14.83 9.62 5.15
CA GLN A 95 13.91 10.04 4.10
C GLN A 95 12.83 8.96 3.94
N SER A 96 11.57 9.37 3.89
CA SER A 96 10.47 8.43 3.69
C SER A 96 10.45 7.87 2.27
N ALA A 97 10.09 6.60 2.14
CA ALA A 97 9.85 5.92 0.87
C ALA A 97 8.34 5.77 0.62
N ALA A 98 7.92 5.89 -0.64
CA ALA A 98 6.54 5.65 -1.02
C ALA A 98 6.26 4.14 -0.98
N HIS A 99 5.24 3.74 -0.24
CA HIS A 99 4.86 2.35 -0.05
C HIS A 99 3.49 2.06 -0.65
N HIS A 100 3.40 1.04 -1.49
CA HIS A 100 2.12 0.53 -2.00
C HIS A 100 1.41 -0.28 -0.92
N LEU A 101 0.25 0.21 -0.48
CA LEU A 101 -0.59 -0.49 0.50
C LEU A 101 -1.16 -1.79 -0.07
N ILE A 102 -1.55 -1.78 -1.34
CA ILE A 102 -1.85 -2.97 -2.14
C ILE A 102 -0.73 -3.12 -3.18
N PRO A 103 0.28 -3.97 -2.95
CA PRO A 103 1.39 -4.13 -3.87
C PRO A 103 0.96 -4.75 -5.20
N GLY A 104 1.20 -4.05 -6.32
CA GLY A 104 0.80 -4.53 -7.65
C GLY A 104 1.35 -5.92 -7.98
N ASN A 105 2.68 -6.09 -7.89
CA ASN A 105 3.35 -7.35 -8.28
C ASN A 105 3.29 -8.44 -7.20
N ALA A 106 3.44 -8.05 -5.93
CA ALA A 106 3.53 -9.02 -4.85
C ALA A 106 2.16 -9.61 -4.48
N THR A 107 1.06 -8.87 -4.69
CA THR A 107 -0.29 -9.27 -4.27
C THR A 107 -1.31 -9.19 -5.39
N LEU A 108 -1.56 -8.01 -5.97
CA LEU A 108 -2.69 -7.78 -6.89
C LEU A 108 -2.64 -8.72 -8.10
N LYS A 109 -1.48 -8.81 -8.76
CA LYS A 109 -1.22 -9.69 -9.91
C LYS A 109 -1.48 -11.18 -9.62
N LYS A 110 -1.33 -11.60 -8.36
CA LYS A 110 -1.49 -13.00 -7.92
C LYS A 110 -2.88 -13.28 -7.35
N SER A 111 -3.71 -12.26 -7.23
CA SER A 111 -5.02 -12.39 -6.59
C SER A 111 -6.07 -12.93 -7.54
N ASP A 112 -7.05 -13.64 -6.99
CA ASP A 112 -8.26 -14.09 -7.69
C ASP A 112 -9.13 -12.91 -8.14
N LEU A 113 -8.80 -11.69 -7.69
CA LEU A 113 -9.45 -10.46 -8.04
C LEU A 113 -8.99 -9.92 -9.41
N MET A 114 -7.81 -10.32 -9.86
CA MET A 114 -7.17 -9.79 -11.06
C MET A 114 -8.07 -9.89 -12.31
N PRO A 115 -8.80 -11.00 -12.59
CA PRO A 115 -9.73 -11.09 -13.72
C PRO A 115 -10.88 -10.08 -13.72
N TYR A 116 -11.19 -9.46 -12.58
CA TYR A 116 -12.20 -8.39 -12.49
C TYR A 116 -11.61 -7.00 -12.76
N LEU A 117 -10.27 -6.90 -12.80
CA LEU A 117 -9.49 -5.68 -13.03
C LEU A 117 -8.91 -5.62 -14.46
N HIS A 118 -9.05 -6.69 -15.25
CA HIS A 118 -8.65 -6.75 -16.66
C HIS A 118 -9.65 -7.54 -17.50
N SER A 119 -9.87 -7.15 -18.76
CA SER A 119 -10.52 -8.00 -19.78
C SER A 119 -9.52 -8.40 -20.88
N GLU A 120 -9.87 -9.37 -21.72
CA GLU A 120 -8.93 -10.12 -22.58
C GLU A 120 -8.05 -9.23 -23.49
N GLY A 121 -6.74 -9.25 -23.24
CA GLY A 121 -5.70 -8.71 -24.14
C GLY A 121 -5.52 -7.19 -24.14
N MET A 122 -6.44 -6.45 -23.54
CA MET A 122 -6.36 -5.01 -23.32
C MET A 122 -7.04 -4.66 -22.00
N ALA A 123 -6.53 -3.68 -21.26
CA ALA A 123 -7.29 -3.06 -20.16
C ALA A 123 -8.39 -2.15 -20.72
N VAL A 124 -9.18 -2.62 -21.70
CA VAL A 124 -10.43 -1.95 -22.07
C VAL A 124 -11.37 -2.18 -20.90
N GLY A 125 -11.57 -1.11 -20.12
CA GLY A 125 -12.28 -1.14 -18.85
C GLY A 125 -11.37 -1.31 -17.63
N ASN A 126 -10.29 -0.52 -17.52
CA ASN A 126 -9.75 -0.27 -16.18
C ASN A 126 -10.88 0.32 -15.35
N ILE A 127 -11.16 -0.30 -14.21
CA ILE A 127 -12.28 0.12 -13.36
C ILE A 127 -12.08 1.51 -12.74
N GLY A 128 -10.94 2.15 -12.99
CA GLY A 128 -10.50 3.41 -12.39
C GLY A 128 -9.58 3.20 -11.18
N TYR A 129 -9.08 1.97 -10.96
CA TYR A 129 -8.13 1.71 -9.88
C TYR A 129 -6.69 1.92 -10.39
N ASP A 130 -6.05 3.00 -9.93
CA ASP A 130 -4.64 3.25 -10.16
C ASP A 130 -3.80 2.66 -9.02
N VAL A 131 -2.96 1.66 -9.34
CA VAL A 131 -2.04 1.07 -8.36
C VAL A 131 -1.04 2.11 -7.83
N ASN A 132 -0.71 3.13 -8.62
CA ASN A 132 0.14 4.25 -8.23
C ASN A 132 -0.67 5.46 -7.72
N GLY A 133 -1.99 5.33 -7.57
CA GLY A 133 -2.87 6.35 -7.04
C GLY A 133 -2.57 6.63 -5.57
N GLN A 134 -2.75 7.89 -5.15
CA GLN A 134 -2.50 8.33 -3.77
C GLN A 134 -3.29 7.52 -2.72
N GLU A 135 -4.49 7.03 -3.06
CA GLU A 135 -5.33 6.21 -2.19
C GLU A 135 -4.66 4.88 -1.83
N ASN A 136 -3.72 4.42 -2.65
CA ASN A 136 -2.94 3.20 -2.45
C ASN A 136 -1.55 3.45 -1.84
N GLY A 137 -1.25 4.69 -1.42
CA GLY A 137 0.07 5.08 -0.95
C GLY A 137 0.16 5.40 0.53
N ALA A 138 1.34 5.16 1.10
CA ALA A 138 1.75 5.74 2.36
C ALA A 138 3.24 6.11 2.32
N TRP A 139 3.61 7.19 3.00
CA TRP A 139 5.01 7.50 3.29
C TRP A 139 5.47 6.66 4.49
N LEU A 140 6.42 5.76 4.26
CA LEU A 140 7.02 4.93 5.31
C LEU A 140 8.48 5.33 5.55
N ALA A 141 8.98 5.11 6.76
CA ALA A 141 10.35 5.49 7.11
C ALA A 141 11.32 4.65 6.27
N GLY A 142 12.18 5.29 5.48
CA GLY A 142 13.01 4.60 4.51
C GLY A 142 14.50 4.62 4.83
N ASN A 143 15.21 3.71 4.20
CA ASN A 143 16.67 3.70 4.09
C ASN A 143 17.19 4.53 2.90
N TYR A 144 16.35 5.36 2.27
CA TYR A 144 16.67 6.03 1.00
C TYR A 144 17.78 7.07 1.14
N ALA A 145 17.93 7.64 2.33
CA ALA A 145 19.05 8.53 2.63
C ALA A 145 20.39 7.77 2.82
N LEU A 146 20.35 6.45 3.02
CA LEU A 146 21.51 5.56 3.23
C LEU A 146 21.83 4.73 1.98
N ARG A 147 22.19 5.43 0.89
CA ARG A 147 22.52 4.82 -0.42
C ARG A 147 24.01 4.92 -0.77
N GLY A 148 24.89 5.03 0.22
CA GLY A 148 26.34 5.11 -0.01
C GLY A 148 26.84 6.47 -0.52
N ARG A 149 25.99 7.50 -0.53
CA ARG A 149 26.33 8.86 -1.00
C ARG A 149 26.80 9.73 0.16
N ASN A 150 27.63 10.74 -0.13
CA ASN A 150 28.09 11.74 0.84
C ASN A 150 28.78 11.15 2.09
N GLY A 151 29.46 10.00 1.95
CA GLY A 151 30.13 9.33 3.07
C GLY A 151 29.20 8.58 4.02
N LEU A 152 27.89 8.49 3.71
CA LEU A 152 26.94 7.69 4.47
C LEU A 152 27.01 6.21 4.06
N ALA A 153 26.53 5.34 4.94
CA ALA A 153 26.42 3.91 4.65
C ALA A 153 25.52 3.66 3.43
N SER A 154 25.84 2.60 2.69
CA SER A 154 24.83 1.93 1.86
C SER A 154 24.10 0.94 2.77
N TRP A 155 22.78 1.04 2.90
CA TRP A 155 22.02 0.19 3.83
C TRP A 155 22.28 -1.30 3.60
N GLY A 156 22.19 -1.75 2.34
CA GLY A 156 22.34 -3.15 1.94
C GLY A 156 21.21 -4.05 2.44
N PRO A 157 21.16 -5.33 2.02
CA PRO A 157 20.19 -6.29 2.54
C PRO A 157 20.23 -6.29 4.06
N GLU A 158 19.07 -6.18 4.69
CA GLU A 158 18.96 -6.31 6.15
C GLU A 158 19.80 -5.28 6.95
N GLY A 159 20.26 -4.20 6.34
CA GLY A 159 21.11 -3.20 7.00
C GLY A 159 22.58 -3.63 7.14
N THR A 160 23.02 -4.65 6.41
CA THR A 160 24.41 -5.16 6.48
C THR A 160 25.47 -4.10 6.22
N GLY A 161 25.24 -3.17 5.30
CA GLY A 161 26.20 -2.09 5.02
C GLY A 161 26.16 -0.96 6.07
N PHE A 162 25.02 -0.77 6.75
CA PHE A 162 24.94 0.09 7.93
C PHE A 162 25.82 -0.45 9.06
N PHE A 163 25.69 -1.75 9.38
CA PHE A 163 26.53 -2.40 10.38
C PHE A 163 28.02 -2.34 10.00
N ALA A 164 28.35 -2.61 8.73
CA ALA A 164 29.74 -2.60 8.27
C ALA A 164 30.41 -1.22 8.41
N MET A 165 29.68 -0.13 8.17
CA MET A 165 30.23 1.23 8.28
C MET A 165 30.30 1.73 9.73
N TYR A 166 29.22 1.53 10.50
CA TYR A 166 29.09 2.18 11.82
C TYR A 166 29.34 1.24 13.00
N GLY A 167 29.41 -0.08 12.78
CA GLY A 167 29.53 -1.07 13.86
C GLY A 167 28.32 -1.12 14.79
N LYS A 168 27.16 -0.63 14.34
CA LYS A 168 25.92 -0.49 15.12
C LYS A 168 24.84 -1.38 14.55
N ASP A 169 23.95 -1.89 15.42
CA ASP A 169 22.83 -2.70 14.98
C ASP A 169 21.91 -1.84 14.09
N PRO A 170 21.62 -2.23 12.83
CA PRO A 170 20.74 -1.48 11.94
C PRO A 170 19.35 -1.22 12.53
N LYS A 171 18.92 -2.07 13.47
CA LYS A 171 17.69 -1.88 14.23
C LYS A 171 17.64 -0.53 14.95
N GLU A 172 18.78 -0.03 15.45
CA GLU A 172 18.86 1.26 16.15
C GLU A 172 18.45 2.41 15.22
N TYR A 173 18.94 2.41 13.98
CA TYR A 173 18.54 3.39 12.96
C TYR A 173 17.08 3.25 12.58
N ALA A 174 16.63 2.02 12.31
CA ALA A 174 15.24 1.77 11.92
C ALA A 174 14.25 2.19 13.02
N PHE A 175 14.56 1.95 14.30
CA PHE A 175 13.74 2.38 15.43
C PHE A 175 13.69 3.90 15.53
N ALA A 176 14.83 4.57 15.45
CA ALA A 176 14.86 6.03 15.50
C ALA A 176 14.10 6.66 14.32
N ALA A 177 14.19 6.05 13.13
CA ALA A 177 13.44 6.47 11.95
C ALA A 177 11.92 6.27 12.11
N ILE A 178 11.48 5.13 12.67
CA ILE A 178 10.07 4.88 13.01
C ILE A 178 9.54 5.92 13.99
N GLU A 179 10.33 6.25 15.02
CA GLU A 179 9.95 7.23 16.04
C GLU A 179 9.84 8.64 15.46
N ALA A 180 10.81 9.04 14.63
CA ALA A 180 10.87 10.36 14.01
C ALA A 180 9.75 10.58 12.99
N LEU A 181 9.49 9.62 12.11
CA LEU A 181 8.50 9.75 11.03
C LEU A 181 7.12 9.19 11.37
N ARG A 182 6.97 8.55 12.54
CA ARG A 182 5.71 8.01 13.05
C ARG A 182 5.05 7.06 12.04
N CYS A 183 5.83 6.21 11.39
CA CYS A 183 5.37 5.18 10.47
C CYS A 183 6.31 3.98 10.51
N GLN A 184 5.86 2.84 9.97
CA GLN A 184 6.67 1.64 9.88
C GLN A 184 7.91 1.87 9.02
N PHE A 185 8.97 1.11 9.26
CA PHE A 185 10.16 1.12 8.43
C PHE A 185 9.92 0.31 7.15
N HIS A 186 10.27 0.90 6.01
CA HIS A 186 10.13 0.35 4.67
C HIS A 186 11.31 -0.56 4.35
N ASP A 187 11.06 -1.86 4.27
CA ASP A 187 12.04 -2.89 3.88
C ASP A 187 11.29 -4.08 3.23
N ALA A 188 12.01 -5.08 2.75
CA ALA A 188 11.40 -6.28 2.17
C ALA A 188 10.46 -6.99 3.18
N HIS A 189 9.20 -7.27 2.80
CA HIS A 189 8.30 -8.06 3.67
C HIS A 189 7.33 -9.01 2.96
N LYS A 190 7.54 -10.31 3.17
CA LYS A 190 6.69 -11.38 2.61
C LYS A 190 5.33 -11.46 3.31
N ASP A 191 5.28 -11.31 4.64
CA ASP A 191 4.05 -11.57 5.39
C ASP A 191 2.96 -10.54 5.14
N TYR A 192 3.33 -9.27 4.96
CA TYR A 192 2.41 -8.20 4.57
C TYR A 192 1.74 -8.53 3.24
N SER A 193 2.56 -8.89 2.23
CA SER A 193 2.07 -9.28 0.92
C SER A 193 1.14 -10.49 0.99
N GLN A 194 1.48 -11.51 1.79
CA GLN A 194 0.62 -12.68 1.98
C GLN A 194 -0.70 -12.32 2.65
N PHE A 195 -0.69 -11.42 3.64
CA PHE A 195 -1.91 -10.96 4.27
C PHE A 195 -2.81 -10.20 3.29
N VAL A 196 -2.26 -9.23 2.56
CA VAL A 196 -3.02 -8.44 1.57
C VAL A 196 -3.58 -9.34 0.47
N LEU A 197 -2.79 -10.30 -0.04
CA LEU A 197 -3.26 -11.29 -1.02
C LEU A 197 -4.48 -12.07 -0.51
N ARG A 198 -4.47 -12.51 0.75
CA ARG A 198 -5.63 -13.20 1.34
C ARG A 198 -6.87 -12.31 1.38
N GLU A 199 -6.73 -11.04 1.76
CA GLU A 199 -7.86 -10.10 1.78
C GLU A 199 -8.42 -9.84 0.38
N LEU A 200 -7.55 -9.72 -0.63
CA LEU A 200 -7.98 -9.58 -2.04
C LEU A 200 -8.72 -10.83 -2.53
N ASN A 201 -8.26 -12.03 -2.18
CA ASN A 201 -8.93 -13.28 -2.56
C ASN A 201 -10.27 -13.46 -1.81
N LEU A 202 -10.37 -12.98 -0.57
CA LEU A 202 -11.65 -12.92 0.14
C LEU A 202 -12.64 -11.97 -0.56
N LEU A 203 -12.15 -10.81 -1.03
CA LEU A 203 -12.96 -9.89 -1.82
C LEU A 203 -13.43 -10.53 -3.14
N ALA A 204 -12.55 -11.23 -3.86
CA ALA A 204 -12.91 -11.94 -5.09
C ALA A 204 -13.99 -13.01 -4.84
N LYS A 205 -13.84 -13.82 -3.80
CA LYS A 205 -14.87 -14.82 -3.40
C LYS A 205 -16.22 -14.17 -3.06
N LYS A 206 -16.20 -12.97 -2.47
CA LYS A 206 -17.43 -12.22 -2.18
C LYS A 206 -18.07 -11.66 -3.44
N LEU A 207 -17.28 -11.21 -4.42
CA LEU A 207 -17.80 -10.81 -5.73
C LEU A 207 -18.45 -11.99 -6.46
N GLU A 208 -17.79 -13.16 -6.46
CA GLU A 208 -18.31 -14.38 -7.08
C GLU A 208 -19.65 -14.82 -6.46
N LYS A 209 -19.75 -14.82 -5.12
CA LYS A 209 -20.99 -15.17 -4.40
C LYS A 209 -22.07 -14.08 -4.45
N GLY A 210 -21.65 -12.82 -4.57
CA GLY A 210 -22.47 -11.61 -4.47
C GLY A 210 -22.96 -11.07 -5.82
N GLN A 211 -22.80 -11.82 -6.92
CA GLN A 211 -23.22 -11.40 -8.27
C GLN A 211 -24.68 -10.91 -8.34
N SER A 212 -25.55 -11.32 -7.41
CA SER A 212 -26.96 -10.92 -7.32
C SER A 212 -27.28 -9.81 -6.30
N LEU A 213 -26.31 -9.29 -5.54
CA LEU A 213 -26.56 -8.73 -4.21
C LEU A 213 -26.01 -7.33 -3.90
N TRP A 214 -25.57 -6.53 -4.87
CA TRP A 214 -25.06 -5.18 -4.57
C TRP A 214 -25.90 -4.04 -5.16
N CYS A 215 -26.31 -3.16 -4.24
CA CYS A 215 -27.11 -1.94 -4.40
C CYS A 215 -28.54 -2.17 -4.98
N PRO A 216 -29.61 -1.93 -4.19
CA PRO A 216 -30.98 -1.94 -4.69
C PRO A 216 -31.22 -0.97 -5.85
N GLU A 217 -30.45 0.12 -5.95
CA GLU A 217 -30.52 1.11 -7.04
C GLU A 217 -29.62 0.77 -8.21
N ALA A 218 -28.52 0.02 -8.01
CA ALA A 218 -27.86 -0.62 -9.14
C ALA A 218 -28.87 -1.46 -9.89
N ARG A 219 -29.84 -2.14 -9.24
CA ARG A 219 -30.92 -2.86 -9.95
C ARG A 219 -31.91 -1.94 -10.72
N GLN A 220 -31.93 -0.64 -10.46
CA GLN A 220 -32.87 0.32 -11.07
C GLN A 220 -32.37 0.93 -12.39
N GLU A 221 -31.09 0.70 -12.76
CA GLU A 221 -30.60 0.93 -14.12
C GLU A 221 -30.47 -0.41 -14.87
N PRO A 222 -31.57 -0.95 -15.44
CA PRO A 222 -31.55 -2.23 -16.14
C PRO A 222 -30.69 -2.22 -17.41
N ASP A 223 -30.39 -1.04 -17.96
CA ASP A 223 -29.69 -0.85 -19.24
C ASP A 223 -28.15 -0.77 -19.12
N GLU A 224 -27.58 -0.53 -17.93
CA GLU A 224 -26.12 -0.55 -17.73
C GLU A 224 -25.63 -2.00 -17.56
N ASP A 225 -24.57 -2.41 -18.26
CA ASP A 225 -24.01 -3.76 -18.12
C ASP A 225 -23.74 -4.09 -16.63
N PRO A 226 -24.31 -5.18 -16.07
CA PRO A 226 -24.05 -5.63 -14.70
C PRO A 226 -22.55 -5.70 -14.35
N LYS A 227 -21.68 -5.97 -15.33
CA LYS A 227 -20.23 -5.95 -15.14
C LYS A 227 -19.71 -4.54 -14.84
N LYS A 228 -20.16 -3.51 -15.57
CA LYS A 228 -19.76 -2.12 -15.35
C LYS A 228 -20.17 -1.60 -13.97
N ARG A 229 -21.37 -1.99 -13.47
CA ARG A 229 -21.84 -1.66 -12.11
C ARG A 229 -20.98 -2.31 -11.03
N GLN A 230 -20.62 -3.58 -11.20
CA GLN A 230 -19.74 -4.31 -10.27
C GLN A 230 -18.33 -3.72 -10.21
N MET A 231 -17.86 -3.14 -11.31
CA MET A 231 -16.53 -2.54 -11.45
C MET A 231 -16.34 -1.26 -10.62
N LYS A 232 -17.29 -0.32 -10.63
CA LYS A 232 -17.22 0.92 -9.79
C LYS A 232 -17.15 0.60 -8.29
N MET A 233 -17.91 -0.41 -7.86
CA MET A 233 -17.91 -0.89 -6.47
C MET A 233 -16.57 -1.49 -6.03
N LEU A 234 -15.81 -2.04 -6.98
CA LEU A 234 -14.54 -2.67 -6.71
C LEU A 234 -13.45 -1.64 -6.38
N VAL A 235 -13.39 -0.51 -7.09
CA VAL A 235 -12.45 0.59 -6.79
C VAL A 235 -12.64 1.10 -5.36
N LEU A 236 -13.88 1.40 -4.97
CA LEU A 236 -14.20 1.91 -3.63
C LEU A 236 -13.79 0.92 -2.53
N ARG A 237 -13.92 -0.38 -2.80
CA ARG A 237 -13.51 -1.44 -1.88
C ARG A 237 -11.99 -1.56 -1.78
N LEU A 238 -11.27 -1.49 -2.90
CA LEU A 238 -9.81 -1.46 -2.91
C LEU A 238 -9.29 -0.23 -2.15
N ASN A 239 -9.83 0.96 -2.41
CA ASN A 239 -9.46 2.18 -1.69
C ASN A 239 -9.80 2.08 -0.19
N THR A 240 -10.90 1.42 0.17
CA THR A 240 -11.25 1.15 1.58
C THR A 240 -10.25 0.19 2.25
N ILE A 241 -9.81 -0.84 1.53
CA ILE A 241 -8.76 -1.76 2.01
C ILE A 241 -7.47 -0.97 2.21
N SER A 242 -7.02 -0.20 1.22
CA SER A 242 -5.80 0.64 1.32
C SER A 242 -5.89 1.59 2.52
N ARG A 243 -6.98 2.36 2.67
CA ARG A 243 -7.18 3.24 3.84
C ARG A 243 -7.11 2.51 5.18
N ARG A 244 -7.60 1.28 5.26
CA ARG A 244 -7.50 0.46 6.48
C ARG A 244 -6.07 -0.02 6.70
N LEU A 245 -5.39 -0.49 5.65
CA LEU A 245 -3.97 -0.88 5.68
C LEU A 245 -3.08 0.28 6.13
N GLN A 246 -3.36 1.50 5.68
CA GLN A 246 -2.63 2.71 6.08
C GLN A 246 -2.56 2.89 7.60
N ARG A 247 -3.64 2.56 8.33
CA ARG A 247 -3.67 2.63 9.81
C ARG A 247 -2.77 1.62 10.51
N PHE A 248 -2.39 0.55 9.83
CA PHE A 248 -1.50 -0.47 10.36
C PHE A 248 -0.03 -0.13 10.13
N VAL A 249 0.27 0.76 9.17
CA VAL A 249 1.64 1.12 8.79
C VAL A 249 2.02 2.56 9.18
N THR A 250 1.05 3.37 9.61
CA THR A 250 1.28 4.73 10.13
C THR A 250 0.89 4.83 11.60
N ASN A 251 1.38 5.85 12.29
CA ASN A 251 1.08 6.17 13.68
C ASN A 251 1.28 5.00 14.65
N PRO A 252 2.52 4.74 15.12
CA PRO A 252 2.85 3.64 16.01
C PRO A 252 1.89 3.55 17.21
N GLY A 253 1.32 2.36 17.42
CA GLY A 253 0.39 2.09 18.51
C GLY A 253 -0.21 0.69 18.47
N PRO A 254 -1.21 0.40 19.33
CA PRO A 254 -1.80 -0.94 19.49
C PRO A 254 -2.50 -1.48 18.23
N ALA A 255 -2.73 -0.62 17.24
CA ALA A 255 -3.28 -1.04 15.96
C ALA A 255 -2.27 -1.86 15.15
N TRP A 256 -0.97 -1.60 15.27
CA TRP A 256 0.07 -2.32 14.52
C TRP A 256 0.05 -3.80 14.88
N ARG A 257 0.10 -4.67 13.86
CA ARG A 257 0.01 -6.12 14.02
C ARG A 257 1.23 -6.78 13.41
N GLU A 258 1.69 -7.85 14.05
CA GLU A 258 2.86 -8.62 13.62
C GLU A 258 2.72 -9.18 12.20
N ASN A 259 1.50 -9.50 11.77
CA ASN A 259 1.21 -10.00 10.43
C ASN A 259 0.95 -8.89 9.38
N LEU A 260 1.14 -7.62 9.76
CA LEU A 260 0.94 -6.42 8.96
C LEU A 260 2.14 -5.49 9.14
N VAL A 261 3.35 -6.04 9.03
CA VAL A 261 4.59 -5.29 9.09
C VAL A 261 5.28 -5.19 7.74
N THR A 262 5.89 -4.04 7.46
CA THR A 262 6.62 -3.72 6.23
C THR A 262 8.12 -3.85 6.38
N SER A 263 8.60 -4.37 7.51
CA SER A 263 10.01 -4.74 7.70
C SER A 263 10.15 -5.61 8.96
N ARG A 264 11.22 -6.41 9.01
CA ARG A 264 11.63 -7.11 10.23
C ARG A 264 11.92 -6.14 11.38
N PHE A 265 12.37 -4.93 11.06
CA PHE A 265 12.64 -3.89 12.05
C PHE A 265 11.35 -3.32 12.65
N SER A 266 10.29 -3.15 11.85
CA SER A 266 8.96 -2.81 12.34
C SER A 266 8.41 -3.88 13.27
N LEU A 267 8.63 -5.17 12.96
CA LEU A 267 8.25 -6.27 13.85
C LEU A 267 9.00 -6.21 15.18
N ALA A 268 10.33 -6.05 15.15
CA ALA A 268 11.13 -5.87 16.35
C ALA A 268 10.66 -4.65 17.17
N TYR A 269 10.31 -3.54 16.50
CA TYR A 269 9.80 -2.34 17.15
C TYR A 269 8.46 -2.60 17.86
N ILE A 270 7.54 -3.35 17.24
CA ILE A 270 6.28 -3.75 17.89
C ILE A 270 6.58 -4.51 19.18
N HIS A 271 7.44 -5.52 19.13
CA HIS A 271 7.76 -6.33 20.30
C HIS A 271 8.44 -5.52 21.40
N GLU A 272 9.41 -4.69 21.06
CA GLU A 272 10.27 -4.00 22.04
C GLU A 272 9.68 -2.68 22.55
N ARG A 273 8.89 -1.97 21.75
CA ARG A 273 8.42 -0.60 22.06
C ARG A 273 6.91 -0.47 22.22
N ILE A 274 6.12 -1.39 21.67
CA ILE A 274 4.65 -1.35 21.74
C ILE A 274 4.12 -2.38 22.73
N LEU A 275 4.59 -3.63 22.65
CA LEU A 275 4.06 -4.76 23.44
C LEU A 275 4.77 -4.96 24.78
N GLN A 276 6.01 -4.50 24.94
CA GLN A 276 6.69 -4.58 26.22
C GLN A 276 5.98 -3.68 27.26
N PRO A 277 5.70 -4.20 28.47
CA PRO A 277 5.21 -3.37 29.55
C PRO A 277 6.28 -2.32 29.85
N ARG A 278 5.88 -1.04 29.86
CA ARG A 278 6.77 0.05 30.30
C ARG A 278 7.23 -0.29 31.72
N SER A 279 8.50 -0.65 31.88
CA SER A 279 9.15 -0.70 33.18
C SER A 279 9.06 0.71 33.76
N SER A 280 8.13 0.88 34.70
CA SER A 280 7.95 2.08 35.51
C SER A 280 9.16 2.32 36.40
#